data_AF-A0A9X2ERC5-F1
#
_entry.id   AF-A0A9X2ERC5-F1
#
_cell.length_a   1.000
_cell.length_b   1.000
_cell.length_c   1.000
_cell.angle_alpha   90.00
_cell.angle_beta   90.00
_cell.angle_gamma   90.00
#
_symmetry.space_group_name_H-M   'P 1'
#
loop_
_entity.id
_entity.type
_entity.pdbx_description
1 polymer ?
#
loop_
_entity_poly.entity_id
_entity_poly.type
_entity_poly.pdbx_seq_one_letter_code
_entity_poly.pdbx_strand_id
1 'polypeptide(L)'
;MPPDDGCLSEQESVEIKLLELDVLMAMAELAKAEWHAAKEAVRSECLETAIPDLPNLHQKDEMDFPIDAMDHAVAECIETHPDVFAAWDAFEQIALELEIELEDMHALLDEWKSCSHTLHGGAPLR
;
A
#
# COMPACT_ATOMS: atom_id res chain seq x y z
N MET A 1 7.05 24.33 -32.69
CA MET A 1 6.86 25.60 -31.97
C MET A 1 6.57 25.25 -30.53
N PRO A 2 7.15 25.93 -29.54
CA PRO A 2 6.67 25.81 -28.17
C PRO A 2 5.19 26.22 -28.10
N PRO A 3 4.40 25.65 -27.18
CA PRO A 3 3.00 26.03 -26.99
C PRO A 3 2.87 27.49 -26.54
N ASP A 4 1.76 28.13 -26.89
CA ASP A 4 1.52 29.58 -26.71
C ASP A 4 1.43 30.00 -25.23
N ASP A 5 1.22 29.05 -24.32
CA ASP A 5 1.09 29.25 -22.87
C ASP A 5 2.39 29.06 -22.08
N GLY A 6 3.51 28.72 -22.74
CA GLY A 6 4.79 28.56 -22.07
C GLY A 6 4.84 27.35 -21.11
N CYS A 7 4.16 26.26 -21.44
CA CYS A 7 4.10 25.00 -20.67
C CYS A 7 3.30 25.07 -19.36
N LEU A 8 2.46 26.09 -19.20
CA LEU A 8 1.64 26.26 -18.00
C LEU A 8 0.60 25.15 -17.85
N SER A 9 -0.01 24.70 -18.96
CA SER A 9 -0.98 23.61 -18.93
C SER A 9 -0.38 22.26 -18.53
N GLU A 10 0.82 21.93 -19.00
CA GLU A 10 1.55 20.73 -18.57
C GLU A 10 1.97 20.83 -17.10
N GLN A 11 2.39 22.01 -16.64
CA GLN A 11 2.69 22.23 -15.22
C GLN A 11 1.43 22.05 -14.35
N GLU A 12 0.30 22.61 -14.74
CA GLU A 12 -0.97 22.49 -14.01
C GLU A 12 -1.42 21.02 -13.94
N SER A 13 -1.27 20.26 -15.03
CA SER A 13 -1.59 18.82 -15.06
C SER A 13 -0.73 18.02 -14.08
N VAL A 14 0.57 18.34 -14.01
CA VAL A 14 1.50 17.76 -13.03
C VAL A 14 1.10 18.10 -11.60
N GLU A 15 0.75 19.35 -11.31
CA GLU A 15 0.33 19.79 -9.97
C GLU A 15 -0.97 19.11 -9.51
N ILE A 16 -1.94 18.95 -10.42
CA ILE A 16 -3.19 18.23 -10.14
C ILE A 16 -2.90 16.76 -9.83
N LYS A 17 -2.09 16.08 -10.67
CA LYS A 17 -1.76 14.66 -10.46
C LYS A 17 -1.00 14.43 -9.15
N LEU A 18 -0.14 15.37 -8.74
CA LEU A 18 0.53 15.30 -7.42
C LEU A 18 -0.48 15.34 -6.27
N LEU A 19 -1.50 16.19 -6.34
CA LEU A 19 -2.55 16.24 -5.31
C LEU A 19 -3.37 14.95 -5.28
N GLU A 20 -3.66 14.34 -6.43
CA GLU A 20 -4.34 13.04 -6.52
C GLU A 20 -3.49 11.93 -5.88
N LEU A 21 -2.19 11.89 -6.19
CA LEU A 21 -1.24 10.95 -5.60
C LEU A 21 -1.11 11.12 -4.09
N ASP A 22 -1.06 12.34 -3.58
CA ASP A 22 -1.02 12.61 -2.13
C ASP A 22 -2.25 12.03 -1.41
N VAL A 23 -3.43 12.16 -2.02
CA VAL A 23 -4.68 11.58 -1.47
C VAL A 23 -4.62 10.06 -1.49
N LEU A 24 -4.20 9.45 -2.60
CA LEU A 24 -4.08 7.99 -2.72
C LEU A 24 -3.04 7.42 -1.75
N MET A 25 -1.91 8.10 -1.56
CA MET A 25 -0.92 7.72 -0.54
C MET A 25 -1.53 7.73 0.87
N ALA A 26 -2.27 8.78 1.23
CA ALA A 26 -2.94 8.84 2.53
C ALA A 26 -3.98 7.73 2.70
N MET A 27 -4.71 7.39 1.63
CA MET A 27 -5.65 6.26 1.63
C MET A 27 -4.94 4.91 1.79
N ALA A 28 -3.80 4.72 1.12
CA ALA A 28 -2.99 3.50 1.23
C ALA A 28 -2.44 3.32 2.66
N GLU A 29 -1.97 4.40 3.28
CA GLU A 29 -1.51 4.39 4.66
C GLU A 29 -2.63 4.05 5.65
N LEU A 30 -3.83 4.62 5.43
CA LEU A 30 -5.01 4.30 6.23
C LEU A 30 -5.41 2.83 6.07
N ALA A 31 -5.54 2.33 4.85
CA ALA A 31 -5.90 0.94 4.58
C ALA A 31 -4.89 -0.05 5.15
N LYS A 32 -3.59 0.27 5.08
CA LYS A 32 -2.54 -0.50 5.74
C LYS A 32 -2.71 -0.53 7.26
N ALA A 33 -3.04 0.60 7.87
CA ALA A 33 -3.29 0.68 9.31
C ALA A 33 -4.52 -0.14 9.71
N GLU A 34 -5.59 -0.10 8.92
CA GLU A 34 -6.80 -0.91 9.11
C GLU A 34 -6.50 -2.41 8.98
N TRP A 35 -5.70 -2.81 8.01
CA TRP A 35 -5.25 -4.20 7.88
C TRP A 35 -4.46 -4.67 9.11
N HIS A 36 -3.53 -3.87 9.62
CA HIS A 36 -2.81 -4.18 10.86
C HIS A 36 -3.74 -4.22 12.08
N ALA A 37 -4.72 -3.33 12.16
CA ALA A 37 -5.72 -3.32 13.23
C ALA A 37 -6.61 -4.58 13.18
N ALA A 38 -7.01 -5.02 11.98
CA ALA A 38 -7.77 -6.25 11.78
C ALA A 38 -6.98 -7.47 12.28
N LYS A 39 -5.68 -7.56 11.96
CA LYS A 39 -4.80 -8.62 12.46
C LYS A 39 -4.75 -8.68 13.99
N GLU A 40 -4.63 -7.54 14.64
CA GLU A 40 -4.59 -7.48 16.10
C GLU A 40 -5.96 -7.78 16.73
N ALA A 41 -7.05 -7.34 16.11
CA ALA A 41 -8.40 -7.58 16.60
C ALA A 41 -8.77 -9.07 16.61
N VAL A 42 -8.37 -9.82 15.57
CA VAL A 42 -8.67 -11.26 15.46
C VAL A 42 -7.63 -12.13 16.17
N ARG A 43 -6.51 -11.54 16.64
CA ARG A 43 -5.43 -12.28 17.30
C ARG A 43 -5.91 -13.02 18.54
N SER A 44 -6.78 -12.43 19.36
CA SER A 44 -7.33 -13.09 20.55
C SER A 44 -8.23 -14.27 20.20
N GLU A 45 -9.06 -14.13 19.16
CA GLU A 45 -9.91 -15.21 18.66
C GLU A 45 -9.09 -16.37 18.09
N CYS A 46 -8.05 -16.05 17.31
CA CYS A 46 -7.12 -17.04 16.78
C CYS A 46 -6.31 -17.73 17.88
N LEU A 47 -5.95 -17.01 18.95
CA LEU A 47 -5.28 -17.61 20.11
C LEU A 47 -6.18 -18.61 20.84
N GLU A 48 -7.47 -18.30 20.98
CA GLU A 48 -8.45 -19.19 21.62
C GLU A 48 -8.73 -20.46 20.78
N THR A 49 -8.68 -20.36 19.46
CA THR A 49 -8.91 -21.49 18.53
C THR A 49 -7.67 -22.34 18.26
N ALA A 50 -6.46 -21.76 18.34
CA ALA A 50 -5.20 -22.51 18.19
C ALA A 50 -4.90 -23.43 19.39
N ILE A 51 -5.42 -23.11 20.58
CA ILE A 51 -5.19 -23.91 21.80
C ILE A 51 -5.78 -25.33 21.66
N PRO A 52 -7.06 -25.53 21.27
CA PRO A 52 -7.67 -26.87 21.13
C PRO A 52 -7.06 -27.81 20.09
N ASP A 53 -6.55 -27.30 18.97
CA ASP A 53 -6.08 -28.12 17.83
C ASP A 53 -4.62 -28.60 17.95
N LEU A 54 -3.93 -28.24 19.02
CA LEU A 54 -2.58 -28.72 19.31
C LEU A 54 -2.63 -30.18 19.81
N PRO A 55 -2.03 -31.15 19.09
CA PRO A 55 -1.97 -32.52 19.55
C PRO A 55 -1.14 -32.60 20.85
N ASN A 56 -1.76 -33.14 21.91
CA ASN A 56 -1.22 -33.41 23.26
C ASN A 56 -1.47 -32.39 24.39
N LEU A 57 -2.58 -31.63 24.38
CA LEU A 57 -3.01 -30.87 25.58
C LEU A 57 -3.22 -31.73 26.85
N HIS A 58 -3.42 -33.05 26.72
CA HIS A 58 -3.70 -33.96 27.85
C HIS A 58 -2.54 -34.85 28.28
N GLN A 59 -1.36 -34.76 27.64
CA GLN A 59 -0.22 -35.61 27.99
C GLN A 59 1.02 -34.78 28.30
N LYS A 60 1.22 -34.60 29.61
CA LYS A 60 2.40 -34.12 30.34
C LYS A 60 2.43 -32.62 30.62
N ASP A 61 2.32 -32.35 31.92
CA ASP A 61 3.19 -31.48 32.70
C ASP A 61 3.49 -30.09 32.11
N GLU A 62 2.81 -29.11 32.71
CA GLU A 62 3.23 -27.74 32.97
C GLU A 62 4.48 -27.23 32.19
N MET A 63 4.24 -26.24 31.32
CA MET A 63 5.18 -25.21 30.83
C MET A 63 6.08 -25.44 29.61
N ASP A 64 6.12 -26.61 28.96
CA ASP A 64 6.98 -26.81 27.76
C ASP A 64 6.20 -26.86 26.43
N PHE A 65 5.24 -25.94 26.25
CA PHE A 65 4.67 -25.71 24.91
C PHE A 65 5.74 -25.04 24.04
N PRO A 66 6.09 -25.59 22.85
CA PRO A 66 6.93 -24.87 21.91
C PRO A 66 6.14 -23.66 21.42
N ILE A 67 6.45 -22.49 21.98
CA ILE A 67 5.85 -21.18 21.68
C ILE A 67 5.76 -20.99 20.15
N ASP A 68 6.77 -21.44 19.42
CA ASP A 68 6.84 -21.39 17.96
C ASP A 68 5.68 -22.10 17.23
N ALA A 69 5.19 -23.23 17.73
CA ALA A 69 4.10 -23.97 17.08
C ALA A 69 2.73 -23.29 17.30
N MET A 70 2.53 -22.69 18.48
CA MET A 70 1.35 -21.90 18.79
C MET A 70 1.35 -20.59 18.02
N ASP A 71 2.48 -19.90 17.95
CA ASP A 71 2.63 -18.67 17.18
C ASP A 71 2.42 -18.91 15.69
N HIS A 72 2.86 -20.06 15.16
CA HIS A 72 2.61 -20.44 13.77
C HIS A 72 1.12 -20.68 13.47
N ALA A 73 0.42 -21.45 14.32
CA ALA A 73 -1.02 -21.71 14.15
C ALA A 73 -1.85 -20.42 14.25
N VAL A 74 -1.48 -19.52 15.18
CA VAL A 74 -2.12 -18.20 15.31
C VAL A 74 -1.85 -17.35 14.06
N ALA A 75 -0.63 -17.36 13.52
CA ALA A 75 -0.31 -16.64 12.30
C ALA A 75 -1.13 -17.15 11.09
N GLU A 76 -1.23 -18.48 10.91
CA GLU A 76 -2.05 -19.06 9.84
C GLU A 76 -3.53 -18.72 9.96
N CYS A 77 -4.09 -18.75 11.18
CA CYS A 77 -5.46 -18.32 11.43
C CYS A 77 -5.66 -16.84 11.08
N ILE A 78 -4.77 -15.95 11.52
CA ILE A 78 -4.85 -14.51 11.23
C ILE A 78 -4.78 -14.26 9.72
N GLU A 79 -3.85 -14.90 9.01
CA GLU A 79 -3.65 -14.70 7.58
C GLU A 79 -4.79 -15.24 6.71
N THR A 80 -5.60 -16.16 7.24
CA THR A 80 -6.78 -16.72 6.56
C THR A 80 -8.10 -16.17 7.08
N HIS A 81 -8.07 -15.29 8.09
CA HIS A 81 -9.29 -14.74 8.69
C HIS A 81 -10.01 -13.83 7.68
N PRO A 82 -11.32 -14.00 7.44
CA PRO A 82 -12.07 -13.24 6.44
C PRO A 82 -11.94 -11.72 6.59
N ASP A 83 -11.95 -11.19 7.83
CA ASP A 83 -11.82 -9.76 8.08
C ASP A 83 -10.43 -9.22 7.74
N VAL A 84 -9.37 -10.00 8.01
CA VAL A 84 -7.99 -9.65 7.66
C VAL A 84 -7.80 -9.70 6.15
N PHE A 85 -8.41 -10.71 5.50
CA PHE A 85 -8.38 -10.88 4.06
C PHE A 85 -9.10 -9.73 3.34
N ALA A 86 -10.30 -9.35 3.81
CA ALA A 86 -11.03 -8.21 3.23
C ALA A 86 -10.28 -6.88 3.39
N ALA A 87 -9.64 -6.66 4.54
CA ALA A 87 -8.81 -5.47 4.75
C ALA A 87 -7.54 -5.49 3.88
N TRP A 88 -6.95 -6.67 3.66
CA TRP A 88 -5.84 -6.84 2.71
C TRP A 88 -6.27 -6.52 1.28
N ASP A 89 -7.40 -7.06 0.83
CA ASP A 89 -7.92 -6.82 -0.53
C ASP A 89 -8.13 -5.32 -0.79
N ALA A 90 -8.67 -4.59 0.19
CA ALA A 90 -8.83 -3.14 0.10
C ALA A 90 -7.48 -2.41 0.00
N PHE A 91 -6.51 -2.80 0.83
CA PHE A 91 -5.16 -2.25 0.77
C PHE A 91 -4.48 -2.53 -0.59
N GLU A 92 -4.59 -3.77 -1.10
CA GLU A 92 -3.98 -4.18 -2.36
C GLU A 92 -4.59 -3.44 -3.56
N GLN A 93 -5.91 -3.21 -3.56
CA GLN A 93 -6.58 -2.42 -4.59
C GLN A 93 -6.07 -0.97 -4.62
N ILE A 94 -5.94 -0.33 -3.46
CA ILE A 94 -5.43 1.04 -3.38
C ILE A 94 -3.96 1.10 -3.78
N ALA A 95 -3.15 0.11 -3.39
CA ALA A 95 -1.75 0.03 -3.79
C ALA A 95 -1.60 -0.11 -5.32
N LEU A 96 -2.45 -0.93 -5.95
CA LEU A 96 -2.47 -1.09 -7.41
C LEU A 96 -2.88 0.21 -8.12
N GLU A 97 -3.90 0.90 -7.61
CA GLU A 97 -4.32 2.21 -8.13
C GLU A 97 -3.17 3.23 -8.03
N LEU A 98 -2.47 3.27 -6.90
CA LEU A 98 -1.31 4.14 -6.72
C LEU A 98 -0.18 3.83 -7.73
N GLU A 99 0.08 2.56 -8.02
CA GLU A 99 1.07 2.18 -9.05
C GLU A 99 0.69 2.69 -10.44
N ILE A 100 -0.57 2.53 -10.84
CA ILE A 100 -1.08 3.02 -12.14
C ILE A 100 -0.94 4.54 -12.22
N GLU A 101 -1.36 5.24 -11.18
CA GLU A 101 -1.36 6.70 -11.13
C GLU A 101 0.07 7.27 -11.11
N LEU A 102 1.04 6.53 -10.53
CA LEU A 102 2.46 6.86 -10.60
C LEU A 102 3.03 6.71 -12.01
N GLU A 103 2.61 5.71 -12.78
CA GLU A 103 3.00 5.57 -14.19
C GLU A 103 2.48 6.76 -15.03
N ASP A 104 1.23 7.16 -14.83
CA ASP A 104 0.66 8.35 -15.47
C ASP A 104 1.43 9.63 -15.10
N MET A 105 1.80 9.78 -13.83
CA MET A 105 2.58 10.91 -13.35
C MET A 105 3.96 10.97 -14.02
N HIS A 106 4.62 9.83 -14.24
CA HIS A 106 5.87 9.80 -15.00
C HIS A 106 5.69 10.28 -16.44
N ALA A 107 4.61 9.89 -17.10
CA ALA A 107 4.30 10.36 -18.45
C ALA A 107 4.10 11.89 -18.49
N LEU A 108 3.32 12.45 -17.55
CA LEU A 108 3.11 13.90 -17.43
C LEU A 108 4.41 14.67 -17.15
N LEU A 109 5.29 14.13 -16.29
CA LEU A 109 6.60 14.72 -16.03
C LEU A 109 7.48 14.76 -17.28
N ASP A 110 7.42 13.73 -18.12
CA ASP A 110 8.21 13.69 -19.35
C ASP A 110 7.67 14.66 -20.41
N GLU A 111 6.35 14.85 -20.49
CA GLU A 111 5.72 15.89 -21.31
C GLU A 111 6.14 17.30 -20.86
N TRP A 112 6.05 17.59 -19.56
CA TRP A 112 6.45 18.88 -19.02
C TRP A 112 7.96 19.16 -19.19
N LYS A 113 8.83 18.16 -18.98
CA LYS A 113 10.26 18.27 -19.26
C LYS A 113 10.54 18.54 -20.74
N SER A 114 9.84 17.85 -21.64
CA SER A 114 9.97 18.04 -23.08
C SER A 114 9.58 19.48 -23.49
N CYS A 115 8.47 19.97 -22.95
CA CYS A 115 8.00 21.32 -23.19
C CYS A 115 8.99 22.37 -22.68
N SER A 116 9.45 22.25 -21.42
CA SER A 116 10.40 23.18 -20.80
C SER A 116 11.78 23.18 -21.51
N HIS A 117 12.26 22.02 -21.94
CA HIS A 117 13.47 21.93 -22.77
C HIS A 117 13.31 22.63 -24.11
N THR A 118 12.14 22.56 -24.73
CA THR A 118 11.85 23.25 -26.01
C THR A 118 11.83 24.77 -25.82
N LEU A 119 11.34 25.27 -24.69
CA LEU A 119 11.39 26.69 -24.33
C LEU A 119 12.82 27.21 -24.08
N HIS A 120 13.65 26.42 -23.37
CA HIS A 120 14.99 26.85 -22.97
C HIS A 120 16.12 26.48 -23.96
N GLY A 121 15.90 25.50 -24.84
CA GLY A 121 16.87 25.00 -25.82
C GLY A 121 16.91 25.78 -27.15
N GLY A 122 16.04 26.77 -27.34
CA GLY A 122 15.87 27.52 -28.59
C GLY A 122 16.68 28.81 -28.74
N ALA A 123 17.40 29.27 -27.72
CA ALA A 123 18.19 30.50 -27.78
C ALA A 123 19.68 30.22 -27.49
N PRO A 124 20.61 30.49 -28.42
CA PRO A 124 22.00 30.64 -28.03
C PRO A 124 22.08 31.88 -27.13
N LEU A 125 22.44 31.67 -25.86
CA LEU A 125 22.80 32.76 -24.96
C LEU A 125 23.92 33.57 -25.63
N ARG A 126 23.62 34.82 -25.98
CA ARG A 126 24.54 35.79 -26.56
C ARG A 126 24.87 36.86 -25.54
#